data_AF-A0A0U5MME2-F1
#
_entry.id   AF-A0A0U5MME2-F1
#
_cell.length_a   1.000
_cell.length_b   1.000
_cell.length_c   1.000
_cell.angle_alpha   90.00
_cell.angle_beta   90.00
_cell.angle_gamma   90.00
#
_symmetry.space_group_name_H-M   'P 1'
#
loop_
_entity.id
_entity.type
_entity.pdbx_description
1 polymer ?
#
loop_
_entity_poly.entity_id
_entity_poly.type
_entity_poly.pdbx_seq_one_letter_code
_entity_poly.pdbx_strand_id
1 'polypeptide(L)'
;MTTDRATAIARARAAWGESIPAWVLALAEECDRTSAKRAATLVQYSPATVSYVLSNTYRGDLAKVEQVVRGRLMAATVACPLVGDLATDLCMRHQSAEWSPHNPQRIAFYRACRAGCPHSRIDTGGQSHG
;
A
#
# COMPACT_ATOMS: atom_id res chain seq x y z
N MET A 1 -13.93 35.65 3.22
CA MET A 1 -14.27 34.72 2.13
C MET A 1 -13.39 33.50 2.28
N THR A 2 -13.86 32.49 3.00
CA THR A 2 -13.14 31.22 3.13
C THR A 2 -13.41 30.47 1.84
N THR A 3 -12.42 30.40 0.96
CA THR A 3 -12.50 29.65 -0.30
C THR A 3 -12.85 28.21 0.05
N ASP A 4 -14.08 27.81 -0.27
CA ASP A 4 -14.52 26.42 -0.24
C ASP A 4 -13.70 25.66 -1.29
N ARG A 5 -12.53 25.15 -0.87
CA ARG A 5 -11.64 24.41 -1.73
C ARG A 5 -12.23 23.02 -1.86
N ALA A 6 -12.79 22.73 -3.03
CA ALA A 6 -13.24 21.39 -3.38
C ALA A 6 -12.20 20.35 -2.97
N THR A 7 -12.67 19.29 -2.31
CA THR A 7 -11.84 18.20 -1.79
C THR A 7 -11.10 17.51 -2.94
N ALA A 8 -9.96 16.90 -2.64
CA ALA A 8 -9.19 16.13 -3.60
C ALA A 8 -10.03 14.99 -4.20
N ILE A 9 -10.89 14.35 -3.39
CA ILE A 9 -11.85 13.34 -3.85
C ILE A 9 -12.83 13.94 -4.87
N ALA A 10 -13.41 15.11 -4.60
CA ALA A 10 -14.35 15.75 -5.52
C ALA A 10 -13.69 16.08 -6.86
N ARG A 11 -12.46 16.61 -6.83
CA ARG A 11 -11.66 16.86 -8.04
C ARG A 11 -11.38 15.57 -8.81
N ALA A 12 -10.99 14.51 -8.12
CA ALA A 12 -10.70 13.23 -8.75
C ALA A 12 -11.95 12.62 -9.42
N ARG A 13 -13.10 12.64 -8.74
CA ARG A 13 -14.37 12.19 -9.32
C ARG A 13 -14.79 13.01 -10.53
N ALA A 14 -14.62 14.34 -10.49
CA ALA A 14 -14.94 15.20 -11.63
C ALA A 14 -14.06 14.92 -12.85
N ALA A 15 -12.79 14.51 -12.66
CA ALA A 15 -11.85 14.27 -13.74
C ALA A 15 -11.88 12.83 -14.30
N TRP A 16 -12.13 11.83 -13.44
CA TRP A 16 -12.15 10.42 -13.81
C TRP A 16 -13.55 9.88 -14.09
N GLY A 17 -14.60 10.56 -13.60
CA GLY A 17 -16.00 10.15 -13.77
C GLY A 17 -16.34 8.89 -12.97
N GLU A 18 -17.33 8.14 -13.47
CA GLU A 18 -17.86 6.92 -12.82
C GLU A 18 -16.81 5.80 -12.71
N SER A 19 -15.82 5.77 -13.63
CA SER A 19 -14.77 4.74 -13.67
C SER A 19 -13.47 5.18 -13.00
N ILE A 20 -13.55 5.86 -11.85
CA ILE A 20 -12.36 6.24 -11.08
C ILE A 20 -11.64 5.00 -10.53
N PRO A 21 -10.33 4.82 -10.78
CA PRO A 21 -9.59 3.71 -10.20
C PRO A 21 -9.49 3.84 -8.67
N ALA A 22 -9.65 2.73 -7.95
CA ALA A 22 -9.60 2.71 -6.48
C ALA A 22 -8.29 3.29 -5.91
N TRP A 23 -7.17 3.12 -6.61
CA TRP A 23 -5.88 3.69 -6.20
C TRP A 23 -5.83 5.21 -6.33
N VAL A 24 -6.51 5.79 -7.33
CA VAL A 24 -6.63 7.25 -7.46
C VAL A 24 -7.49 7.79 -6.31
N LEU A 25 -8.57 7.08 -5.96
CA LEU A 25 -9.43 7.44 -4.83
C LEU A 25 -8.65 7.42 -3.52
N ALA A 26 -7.86 6.37 -3.26
CA ALA A 26 -7.02 6.28 -2.07
C ALA A 26 -5.95 7.40 -2.00
N LEU A 27 -5.37 7.78 -3.15
CA LEU A 27 -4.47 8.92 -3.21
C LEU A 27 -5.18 10.25 -2.90
N ALA A 28 -6.41 10.42 -3.39
CA ALA A 28 -7.24 11.59 -3.12
C ALA A 28 -7.65 11.69 -1.64
N GLU A 29 -8.09 10.58 -1.05
CA GLU A 29 -8.39 10.45 0.37
C GLU A 29 -7.19 10.81 1.24
N GLU A 30 -5.99 10.33 0.88
CA GLU A 30 -4.77 10.68 1.62
C GLU A 30 -4.44 12.18 1.51
N CYS A 31 -4.70 12.80 0.35
CA CYS A 31 -4.53 14.24 0.17
C CYS A 31 -5.50 15.05 1.04
N ASP A 32 -6.75 14.60 1.17
CA ASP A 32 -7.77 15.23 2.02
C ASP A 32 -7.49 15.01 3.51
N ARG A 33 -7.03 13.82 3.89
CA ARG A 33 -6.67 13.46 5.27
C ARG A 33 -5.45 14.22 5.77
N THR A 34 -4.47 14.46 4.89
CA THR A 34 -3.20 15.11 5.28
C THR A 34 -2.96 16.41 4.52
N SER A 35 -2.44 16.32 3.30
CA SER A 35 -2.23 17.39 2.33
C SER A 35 -1.61 16.78 1.07
N ALA A 36 -1.82 17.39 -0.09
CA ALA A 36 -1.17 16.96 -1.34
C ALA A 36 0.36 16.86 -1.24
N LYS A 37 1.00 17.75 -0.47
CA LYS A 37 2.45 17.70 -0.24
C LYS A 37 2.87 16.45 0.55
N ARG A 38 2.17 16.14 1.64
CA ARG A 38 2.47 14.95 2.46
C ARG A 38 2.17 13.65 1.71
N ALA A 39 1.02 13.58 1.05
CA ALA A 39 0.67 12.44 0.19
C ALA A 39 1.74 12.20 -0.89
N ALA A 40 2.19 13.25 -1.58
CA ALA A 40 3.25 13.17 -2.58
C ALA A 40 4.57 12.65 -2.00
N THR A 41 4.97 13.12 -0.81
CA THR A 41 6.15 12.58 -0.11
C THR A 41 6.01 11.10 0.22
N LEU A 42 4.84 10.64 0.69
CA LEU A 42 4.59 9.22 1.01
C LEU A 42 4.71 8.31 -0.21
N VAL A 43 4.20 8.76 -1.37
CA VAL A 43 4.31 8.02 -2.63
C VAL A 43 5.59 8.35 -3.42
N GLN A 44 6.52 9.10 -2.83
CA GLN A 44 7.80 9.48 -3.46
C GLN A 44 7.66 10.16 -4.83
N TYR A 45 6.60 10.95 -5.02
CA TYR A 45 6.36 11.75 -6.22
C TYR A 45 6.30 13.24 -5.90
N SER A 46 6.31 14.08 -6.94
CA SER A 46 6.12 15.53 -6.75
C SER A 46 4.65 15.87 -6.48
N PRO A 47 4.34 16.94 -5.74
CA PRO A 47 2.97 17.41 -5.56
C PRO A 47 2.27 17.77 -6.88
N ALA A 48 3.03 18.19 -7.89
CA ALA A 48 2.53 18.44 -9.23
C ALA A 48 2.11 17.14 -9.92
N THR A 49 2.92 16.07 -9.82
CA THR A 49 2.57 14.74 -10.33
C THR A 49 1.27 14.24 -9.71
N VAL A 50 1.13 14.31 -8.38
CA VAL A 50 -0.11 13.94 -7.68
C VAL A 50 -1.29 14.75 -8.21
N SER A 51 -1.12 16.06 -8.37
CA SER A 51 -2.19 16.94 -8.89
C SER A 51 -2.62 16.55 -10.31
N TYR A 52 -1.68 16.23 -11.20
CA TYR A 52 -1.96 15.79 -12.56
C TYR A 52 -2.64 14.42 -12.61
N VAL A 53 -2.26 13.52 -11.71
CA VAL A 53 -2.91 12.20 -11.58
C VAL A 53 -4.36 12.37 -11.11
N LEU A 54 -4.59 13.20 -10.09
CA LEU A 54 -5.95 13.47 -9.59
C LEU A 54 -6.82 14.16 -10.66
N SER A 55 -6.25 15.02 -11.52
CA SER A 55 -7.00 15.62 -12.64
C SER A 55 -7.04 14.77 -13.91
N ASN A 56 -6.57 13.52 -13.90
CA ASN A 56 -6.53 12.64 -15.07
C ASN A 56 -5.80 13.26 -16.28
N THR A 57 -4.79 14.09 -16.04
CA THR A 57 -3.99 14.78 -17.08
C THR A 57 -2.53 14.32 -17.09
N TYR A 58 -2.15 13.41 -16.20
CA TYR A 58 -0.79 12.89 -16.14
C TYR A 58 -0.52 11.98 -17.36
N ARG A 59 0.48 12.35 -18.17
CA ARG A 59 0.86 11.62 -19.39
C ARG A 59 2.08 10.70 -19.21
N GLY A 60 2.57 10.56 -17.99
CA GLY A 60 3.65 9.64 -17.67
C GLY A 60 3.14 8.21 -17.46
N ASP A 61 3.98 7.38 -16.86
CA ASP A 61 3.65 5.98 -16.54
C ASP A 61 2.70 5.89 -15.34
N LEU A 62 1.40 5.82 -15.64
CA LEU A 62 0.34 5.65 -14.63
C LEU A 62 0.43 4.29 -13.91
N ALA A 63 0.90 3.23 -14.57
CA ALA A 63 1.03 1.91 -13.95
C ALA A 63 2.09 1.94 -12.83
N LYS A 64 3.19 2.67 -13.04
CA LYS A 64 4.20 2.88 -12.00
C LYS A 64 3.66 3.68 -10.82
N VAL A 65 2.88 4.73 -11.08
CA VAL A 65 2.24 5.51 -10.00
C VAL A 65 1.27 4.64 -9.21
N GLU A 66 0.43 3.88 -9.90
CA GLU A 66 -0.52 2.94 -9.30
C GLU A 66 0.15 1.92 -8.39
N GLN A 67 1.26 1.30 -8.83
CA GLN A 67 2.02 0.36 -8.01
C GLN A 67 2.52 0.99 -6.71
N VAL A 68 3.07 2.20 -6.79
CA VAL A 68 3.59 2.90 -5.60
C VAL A 68 2.45 3.31 -4.67
N VAL A 69 1.36 3.86 -5.21
CA VAL A 69 0.18 4.25 -4.42
C VAL A 69 -0.42 3.03 -3.71
N ARG A 70 -0.59 1.91 -4.43
CA ARG A 70 -1.07 0.65 -3.83
C ARG A 70 -0.15 0.16 -2.72
N GLY A 71 1.16 0.21 -2.94
CA GLY A 71 2.16 -0.24 -1.97
C GLY A 71 2.33 0.67 -0.75
N ARG A 72 1.99 1.96 -0.85
CA ARG A 72 2.23 2.96 0.21
C ARG A 72 0.97 3.43 0.92
N LEU A 73 -0.14 3.57 0.21
CA LEU A 73 -1.36 4.20 0.73
C LEU A 73 -2.50 3.20 0.91
N MET A 74 -2.64 2.22 0.01
CA MET A 74 -3.76 1.29 0.08
C MET A 74 -3.55 0.12 1.03
N ALA A 75 -2.44 0.11 1.79
CA ALA A 75 -2.08 -0.88 2.81
C ALA A 75 -2.61 -2.29 2.46
N ALA A 76 -2.30 -2.77 1.25
CA ALA A 76 -2.95 -3.94 0.67
C ALA A 76 -3.02 -5.04 1.73
N THR A 77 -4.21 -5.52 2.10
CA THR A 77 -4.28 -6.65 3.03
C THR A 77 -4.11 -7.93 2.23
N VAL A 78 -3.39 -8.88 2.80
CA VAL A 78 -3.35 -10.25 2.32
C VAL A 78 -4.14 -11.13 3.28
N ALA A 79 -4.79 -12.16 2.74
CA ALA A 79 -5.42 -13.19 3.56
C ALA A 79 -4.31 -14.08 4.14
N CYS A 80 -3.76 -13.69 5.29
CA CYS A 80 -2.78 -14.49 6.00
C CYS A 80 -3.46 -15.77 6.53
N PRO A 81 -2.94 -16.97 6.20
CA PRO A 81 -3.52 -18.23 6.69
C PRO A 81 -3.47 -18.38 8.21
N LEU A 82 -2.64 -17.58 8.91
CA LEU A 82 -2.52 -17.61 10.37
C LEU A 82 -3.51 -16.67 11.09
N VAL A 83 -3.72 -15.46 10.57
CA VAL A 83 -4.45 -14.38 11.27
C VAL A 83 -5.59 -13.75 10.47
N GLY A 84 -5.85 -14.21 9.24
CA GLY A 84 -6.82 -13.59 8.33
C GLY A 84 -6.24 -12.34 7.67
N ASP A 85 -7.03 -11.28 7.52
CA ASP A 85 -6.58 -10.03 6.92
C ASP A 85 -5.39 -9.42 7.66
N LEU A 86 -4.27 -9.32 6.93
CA LEU A 86 -3.01 -8.77 7.45
C LEU A 86 -2.49 -7.73 6.46
N ALA A 87 -2.14 -6.54 6.95
CA ALA A 87 -1.48 -5.53 6.12
C ALA A 87 -0.24 -6.12 5.43
N THR A 88 -0.08 -5.89 4.13
CA THR A 88 1.03 -6.45 3.33
C THR A 88 2.38 -6.06 3.91
N ASP A 89 2.52 -4.85 4.48
CA ASP A 89 3.78 -4.44 5.11
C ASP A 89 4.12 -5.29 6.34
N LEU A 90 3.12 -5.64 7.16
CA LEU A 90 3.27 -6.54 8.31
C LEU A 90 3.54 -7.96 7.83
N CYS A 91 2.85 -8.42 6.79
CA CYS A 91 3.12 -9.72 6.17
C CYS A 91 4.59 -9.83 5.73
N MET A 92 5.09 -8.83 5.00
CA MET A 92 6.48 -8.76 4.55
C MET A 92 7.45 -8.70 5.74
N ARG A 93 7.17 -7.88 6.75
CA ARG A 93 7.97 -7.83 7.98
C ARG A 93 8.06 -9.18 8.67
N HIS A 94 6.94 -9.89 8.83
CA HIS A 94 6.92 -11.21 9.46
C HIS A 94 7.68 -12.25 8.63
N GLN A 95 7.62 -12.19 7.30
CA GLN A 95 8.39 -13.06 6.40
C GLN A 95 9.90 -12.83 6.53
N SER A 96 10.35 -11.58 6.58
CA SER A 96 11.77 -11.21 6.68
C SER A 96 12.34 -11.27 8.10
N ALA A 97 11.51 -11.53 9.12
CA ALA A 97 11.93 -11.45 10.50
C ALA A 97 12.80 -12.67 10.91
N GLU A 98 13.92 -12.40 11.59
CA GLU A 98 14.84 -13.43 12.11
C GLU A 98 14.17 -14.34 13.15
N TRP A 99 14.52 -15.63 13.19
CA TRP A 99 13.94 -16.57 14.16
C TRP A 99 14.14 -16.08 15.60
N SER A 100 13.08 -16.18 16.42
CA SER A 100 13.14 -15.84 17.84
C SER A 100 12.36 -16.88 18.65
N PRO A 101 13.02 -17.68 19.50
CA PRO A 101 12.38 -18.76 20.25
C PRO A 101 11.61 -18.27 21.50
N HIS A 102 11.79 -17.02 21.91
CA HIS A 102 11.17 -16.48 23.14
C HIS A 102 9.81 -15.82 22.91
N ASN A 103 9.33 -15.76 21.66
CA ASN A 103 8.04 -15.15 21.34
C ASN A 103 7.14 -16.13 20.55
N PRO A 104 6.06 -16.64 21.14
CA PRO A 104 5.21 -17.65 20.51
C PRO A 104 4.51 -17.14 19.24
N GLN A 105 4.15 -15.84 19.16
CA GLN A 105 3.62 -15.25 17.94
C GLN A 105 4.68 -15.22 16.83
N ARG A 106 5.92 -14.84 17.15
CA ARG A 106 7.04 -14.87 16.20
C ARG A 106 7.28 -16.28 15.66
N ILE A 107 7.19 -17.30 16.50
CA ILE A 107 7.30 -18.72 16.12
C ILE A 107 6.16 -19.10 15.16
N ALA A 108 4.92 -18.76 15.51
CA ALA A 108 3.75 -19.08 14.69
C ALA A 108 3.84 -18.45 13.29
N PHE A 109 4.18 -17.16 13.20
CA PHE A 109 4.39 -16.49 11.92
C PHE A 109 5.54 -17.11 11.13
N TYR A 110 6.68 -17.37 11.77
CA TYR A 110 7.84 -17.95 11.09
C TYR A 110 7.53 -19.31 10.45
N ARG A 111 6.81 -20.18 11.17
CA ARG A 111 6.35 -21.49 10.68
C ARG A 111 5.31 -21.33 9.57
N ALA A 112 4.27 -20.53 9.78
CA ALA A 112 3.20 -20.33 8.79
C ALA A 112 3.73 -19.79 7.46
N CYS A 113 4.66 -18.82 7.49
CA CYS A 113 5.27 -18.28 6.28
C CYS A 113 6.12 -19.32 5.51
N ARG A 114 6.67 -20.33 6.18
CA ARG A 114 7.54 -21.37 5.57
C ARG A 114 6.81 -22.70 5.30
N ALA A 115 5.56 -22.84 5.73
CA ALA A 115 4.75 -24.04 5.55
C ALA A 115 3.91 -24.04 4.25
N GLY A 116 4.28 -23.22 3.25
CA GLY A 116 3.55 -23.11 1.98
C GLY A 116 2.52 -21.98 1.94
N CYS A 117 2.76 -20.88 2.67
CA CYS A 117 1.92 -19.69 2.56
C CYS A 117 1.92 -19.15 1.11
N PRO A 118 0.75 -18.91 0.48
CA PRO A 118 0.65 -18.48 -0.93
C PRO A 118 1.19 -17.07 -1.17
N HIS A 119 1.36 -16.29 -0.09
CA HIS A 119 1.92 -14.95 -0.11
C HIS A 119 3.39 -14.93 0.31
N SER A 120 3.99 -16.09 0.60
CA SER A 120 5.38 -16.20 1.02
C SER A 120 6.33 -15.99 -0.15
N ARG A 121 7.33 -15.15 0.06
CA ARG A 121 8.42 -14.87 -0.89
C ARG A 121 9.76 -15.45 -0.42
N ILE A 122 9.73 -16.30 0.59
CA ILE A 122 10.90 -16.94 1.16
C ILE A 122 11.26 -18.10 0.23
N ASP A 123 12.38 -18.00 -0.47
CA ASP A 123 12.96 -19.14 -1.19
C ASP A 123 13.17 -20.25 -0.17
N THR A 124 12.50 -21.39 -0.38
CA THR A 124 12.50 -22.49 0.57
C THR A 124 13.81 -23.27 0.40
N GLY A 125 14.94 -22.62 0.62
CA GLY A 125 16.30 -23.13 0.41
C GLY A 125 17.14 -23.04 1.68
N GLY A 126 17.01 -24.04 2.57
CA GLY A 126 17.91 -24.31 3.70
C GLY A 126 17.65 -23.48 4.98
N GLN A 127 17.79 -23.97 6.22
CA GLN A 127 18.43 -25.18 6.73
C GLN A 127 17.75 -25.61 8.06
N SER A 128 17.57 -26.92 8.17
CA SER A 128 17.91 -27.82 9.29
C SER A 128 17.85 -27.31 10.74
N HIS A 129 17.07 -28.05 11.53
CA HIS A 129 17.25 -28.21 12.97
C HIS A 129 18.71 -28.51 13.33
N GLY A 130 19.19 -27.87 14.38
CA GLY A 130 20.34 -28.24 15.20
C GLY A 130 20.08 -27.78 16.62
#